data_AF-A0A147BPQ8-F1
#
_entry.id   AF-A0A147BPQ8-F1
#
_cell.length_a   1.000
_cell.length_b   1.000
_cell.length_c   1.000
_cell.angle_alpha   90.00
_cell.angle_beta   90.00
_cell.angle_gamma   90.00
#
_symmetry.space_group_name_H-M   'P 1'
#
loop_
_entity.id
_entity.type
_entity.pdbx_description
1 polymer ?
#
loop_
_entity_poly.entity_id
_entity_poly.type
_entity_poly.pdbx_seq_one_letter_code
_entity_poly.pdbx_strand_id
1 'polypeptide(L)'
;TVIAPNGFIMYVSDVYGGRASDKYIVRHCGVEDHLQRGDEIMADRGFTLDAHLELQGVKLNMPAFTKGKSQLSELDVTRTRRIASLRIHVERAINRIKTYRIFKSALTITSRRTISDMV
;
A
#
# COMPACT_ATOMS: atom_id res chain seq x y z
N THR A 1 -6.49 1.09 -1.76
CA THR A 1 -6.68 -0.28 -2.27
C THR A 1 -5.59 -1.20 -1.74
N VAL A 2 -5.93 -2.43 -1.33
CA VAL A 2 -4.95 -3.47 -0.95
C VAL A 2 -4.94 -4.58 -2.00
N ILE A 3 -3.75 -5.04 -2.33
CA ILE A 3 -3.50 -6.02 -3.40
C ILE A 3 -2.81 -7.23 -2.80
N ALA A 4 -3.36 -8.42 -3.06
CA ALA A 4 -2.77 -9.69 -2.67
C ALA A 4 -1.45 -9.97 -3.45
N PRO A 5 -0.56 -10.83 -2.93
CA PRO A 5 0.66 -11.25 -3.64
C PRO A 5 0.44 -11.88 -5.02
N ASN A 6 -0.76 -12.38 -5.31
CA ASN A 6 -1.16 -12.92 -6.61
C ASN A 6 -1.82 -11.87 -7.54
N GLY A 7 -1.98 -10.62 -7.07
CA GLY A 7 -2.52 -9.50 -7.84
C GLY A 7 -4.03 -9.29 -7.75
N PHE A 8 -4.76 -10.04 -6.91
CA PHE A 8 -6.17 -9.73 -6.65
C PHE A 8 -6.33 -8.48 -5.80
N ILE A 9 -7.37 -7.71 -6.09
CA ILE A 9 -7.81 -6.60 -5.24
C ILE A 9 -8.54 -7.22 -4.05
N MET A 10 -8.04 -6.99 -2.84
CA MET A 10 -8.64 -7.51 -1.61
C MET A 10 -9.52 -6.48 -0.91
N TYR A 11 -9.21 -5.20 -1.09
CA TYR A 11 -9.87 -4.12 -0.38
C TYR A 11 -9.81 -2.83 -1.20
N VAL A 12 -10.91 -2.09 -1.27
CA VAL A 12 -11.03 -0.77 -1.90
C VAL A 12 -11.50 0.19 -0.82
N SER A 13 -10.75 1.25 -0.59
CA SER A 13 -11.11 2.30 0.36
C SER A 13 -11.90 3.38 -0.34
N ASP A 14 -12.54 4.23 0.46
CA ASP A 14 -12.93 5.57 0.03
C ASP A 14 -11.77 6.35 -0.61
N VAL A 15 -12.11 7.40 -1.36
CA VAL A 15 -11.11 8.31 -1.90
C VAL A 15 -10.65 9.35 -0.88
N TYR A 16 -9.36 9.64 -0.94
CA TYR A 16 -8.67 10.58 -0.06
C TYR A 16 -8.01 11.70 -0.85
N GLY A 17 -7.94 12.89 -0.24
CA GLY A 17 -7.19 14.00 -0.82
C GLY A 17 -5.68 13.75 -0.75
N GLY A 18 -4.91 14.34 -1.66
CA GLY A 18 -3.47 14.09 -1.79
C GLY A 18 -2.59 14.51 -0.60
N ARG A 19 -3.17 15.13 0.44
CA ARG A 19 -2.49 15.46 1.71
C ARG A 19 -2.74 14.44 2.82
N ALA A 20 -3.64 13.49 2.62
CA ALA A 20 -3.87 12.41 3.58
C ALA A 20 -2.64 11.51 3.62
N SER A 21 -2.13 11.23 4.82
CA SER A 21 -1.01 10.31 4.98
C SER A 21 -1.49 8.86 4.84
N ASP A 22 -0.63 7.98 4.33
CA ASP A 22 -0.93 6.55 4.20
C ASP A 22 -1.35 5.94 5.54
N LYS A 23 -0.70 6.37 6.63
CA LYS A 23 -1.02 5.93 7.99
C LYS A 23 -2.44 6.32 8.41
N TYR A 24 -2.84 7.55 8.13
CA TYR A 24 -4.21 8.01 8.38
C TYR A 24 -5.21 7.22 7.53
N ILE A 25 -4.89 6.97 6.25
CA ILE A 25 -5.76 6.24 5.33
C ILE A 25 -6.00 4.81 5.83
N VAL A 26 -4.94 4.07 6.18
CA VAL A 26 -5.04 2.68 6.66
C VAL A 26 -6.00 2.58 7.85
N ARG A 27 -5.83 3.46 8.84
CA ARG A 27 -6.67 3.47 10.03
C ARG A 27 -8.09 3.94 9.74
N HIS A 28 -8.25 5.04 9.00
CA HIS A 28 -9.56 5.61 8.73
C HIS A 28 -10.42 4.73 7.83
N CYS A 29 -9.84 4.03 6.85
CA CYS A 29 -10.61 3.14 5.99
C CYS A 29 -11.02 1.85 6.72
N GLY A 30 -10.37 1.50 7.84
CA GLY A 30 -10.67 0.26 8.56
C GLY A 30 -10.10 -0.98 7.89
N VAL A 31 -9.16 -0.84 6.94
CA VAL A 31 -8.49 -2.02 6.35
C VAL A 31 -7.71 -2.81 7.40
N GLU A 32 -7.29 -2.15 8.47
CA GLU A 32 -6.59 -2.79 9.57
C GLU A 32 -7.46 -3.78 10.37
N ASP A 33 -8.79 -3.61 10.34
CA ASP A 33 -9.74 -4.52 11.02
C ASP A 33 -9.80 -5.91 10.37
N HIS A 34 -9.31 -6.03 9.13
CA HIS A 34 -9.23 -7.30 8.41
C HIS A 34 -7.92 -8.04 8.64
N LEU A 35 -6.92 -7.40 9.26
CA LEU A 35 -5.63 -8.00 9.52
C LEU A 35 -5.71 -8.95 10.70
N GLN A 36 -4.96 -10.04 10.62
CA GLN A 36 -4.87 -11.06 11.65
C GLN A 36 -3.43 -11.25 12.09
N ARG A 37 -3.26 -11.88 13.26
CA ARG A 37 -1.93 -12.25 13.75
C ARG A 37 -1.23 -13.13 12.72
N GLY A 38 0.00 -12.74 12.35
CA GLY A 38 0.80 -13.46 11.35
C GLY A 38 0.71 -12.89 9.93
N ASP A 39 -0.22 -11.95 9.67
CA ASP A 39 -0.27 -11.27 8.39
C ASP A 39 0.95 -10.38 8.17
N GLU A 40 1.34 -10.27 6.90
CA GLU A 40 2.44 -9.43 6.46
C GLU A 40 1.96 -8.40 5.44
N ILE A 41 2.22 -7.13 5.72
CA ILE A 41 1.85 -6.01 4.85
C ILE A 41 3.11 -5.50 4.16
N MET A 42 3.01 -5.21 2.87
CA MET A 42 4.03 -4.48 2.14
C MET A 42 3.66 -3.02 2.01
N ALA A 43 4.57 -2.11 2.35
CA ALA A 43 4.37 -0.67 2.17
C ALA A 43 5.61 0.03 1.62
N ASP A 44 5.41 1.24 1.10
CA ASP A 44 6.50 2.09 0.65
C ASP A 44 7.38 2.57 1.80
N ARG A 45 8.59 3.00 1.45
CA ARG A 45 9.56 3.52 2.42
C ARG A 45 8.98 4.75 3.12
N GLY A 46 9.08 4.78 4.44
CA GLY A 46 8.54 5.86 5.27
C GLY A 46 7.17 5.56 5.87
N PHE A 47 6.52 4.45 5.46
CA PHE A 47 5.38 3.92 6.20
C PHE A 47 5.83 3.32 7.54
N THR A 48 5.01 3.51 8.57
CA THR A 48 5.22 2.92 9.89
C THR A 48 3.93 2.28 10.33
N LEU A 49 4.01 1.04 10.84
CA LEU A 49 2.87 0.41 11.50
C LEU A 49 2.54 1.18 12.78
N ASP A 50 1.26 1.18 13.14
CA ASP A 50 0.87 1.59 14.49
C ASP A 50 1.18 0.48 15.50
N ALA A 51 1.50 0.89 16.73
CA ALA A 51 1.94 -0.03 17.79
C ALA A 51 0.91 -1.14 18.09
N HIS A 52 -0.39 -0.88 17.92
CA HIS A 52 -1.41 -1.91 18.15
C HIS A 52 -1.34 -3.04 17.12
N LEU A 53 -1.01 -2.75 15.86
CA LEU A 53 -0.85 -3.76 14.81
C LEU A 53 0.40 -4.62 15.04
N GLU A 54 1.48 -3.99 15.50
CA GLU A 54 2.68 -4.71 15.91
C GLU A 54 2.40 -5.65 17.10
N LEU A 55 1.67 -5.17 18.12
CA LEU A 55 1.23 -5.97 19.27
C LEU A 55 0.28 -7.10 18.88
N GLN A 56 -0.55 -6.90 17.86
CA GLN A 56 -1.42 -7.95 17.29
C GLN A 56 -0.61 -9.05 16.58
N GLY A 57 0.63 -8.74 16.17
CA GLY A 57 1.54 -9.65 15.49
C GLY A 57 1.51 -9.51 13.97
N VAL A 58 1.08 -8.37 13.46
CA VAL A 58 1.19 -7.99 12.04
C VAL A 58 2.60 -7.51 11.75
N LYS A 59 3.16 -7.90 10.61
CA LYS A 59 4.52 -7.50 10.21
C LYS A 59 4.51 -6.54 9.03
N LEU A 60 5.45 -5.60 9.04
CA LEU A 60 5.69 -4.71 7.91
C LEU A 60 6.91 -5.16 7.11
N ASN A 61 6.70 -5.41 5.83
CA ASN A 61 7.74 -5.66 4.84
C ASN A 61 7.99 -4.38 4.03
N MET A 62 9.19 -3.81 4.18
CA MET A 62 9.64 -2.67 3.39
C MET A 62 10.86 -3.03 2.54
N PRO A 63 11.04 -2.39 1.37
CA PRO A 63 12.29 -2.48 0.62
C PRO A 63 13.49 -2.07 1.48
N ALA A 64 14.64 -2.74 1.31
CA ALA A 64 15.84 -2.45 2.10
C ALA A 64 16.34 -1.00 1.91
N PHE A 65 16.89 -0.42 2.97
CA PHE A 65 17.58 0.87 2.91
C PHE A 65 18.94 0.71 2.23
N THR A 66 19.17 1.46 1.15
CA THR A 66 20.45 1.53 0.43
C THR A 66 21.33 2.71 0.86
N LYS A 67 20.82 3.62 1.70
CA LYS A 67 21.52 4.85 2.07
C LYS A 67 22.72 4.54 2.99
N GLY A 68 23.92 4.87 2.55
CA GLY A 68 25.16 4.72 3.32
C GLY A 68 25.85 3.36 3.23
N LYS A 69 25.35 2.41 2.42
CA LYS A 69 26.02 1.13 2.14
C LYS A 69 26.65 1.16 0.75
N SER A 70 27.93 0.82 0.65
CA SER A 70 28.64 0.67 -0.65
C SER A 70 28.15 -0.56 -1.42
N GLN A 71 27.72 -1.62 -0.73
CA GLN A 71 27.16 -2.83 -1.29
C GLN A 71 26.15 -3.48 -0.33
N LEU A 72 25.10 -4.11 -0.86
CA LEU A 72 24.16 -4.92 -0.08
C LEU A 72 24.70 -6.34 0.08
N SER A 73 24.36 -7.01 1.20
CA SER A 73 24.66 -8.44 1.36
C SER A 73 23.82 -9.28 0.38
N GLU A 74 24.26 -10.49 0.05
CA GLU A 74 23.48 -11.41 -0.81
C GLU A 74 22.07 -11.69 -0.26
N LEU A 75 21.96 -11.78 1.07
CA LEU A 75 20.69 -11.94 1.77
C LEU A 75 19.78 -10.73 1.58
N ASP A 76 20.31 -9.52 1.74
CA ASP A 76 19.56 -8.27 1.54
C ASP A 76 19.12 -8.12 0.07
N VAL A 77 20.00 -8.47 -0.87
CA VAL A 77 19.69 -8.45 -2.32
C VAL A 77 18.56 -9.42 -2.62
N THR A 78 18.63 -10.65 -2.12
CA THR A 78 17.61 -11.68 -2.35
C THR A 78 16.26 -11.27 -1.76
N ARG A 79 16.25 -10.75 -0.52
CA ARG A 79 15.04 -10.26 0.12
C ARG A 79 14.44 -9.07 -0.64
N THR A 80 15.27 -8.11 -1.04
CA THR A 80 14.81 -6.94 -1.81
C THR A 80 14.25 -7.36 -3.16
N ARG A 81 14.86 -8.33 -3.85
CA ARG A 81 14.35 -8.88 -5.12
C ARG A 81 12.97 -9.52 -4.94
N ARG A 82 12.75 -10.28 -3.86
CA ARG A 82 11.43 -10.88 -3.55
C ARG A 82 10.37 -9.81 -3.30
N ILE A 83 10.69 -8.79 -2.52
CA ILE A 83 9.79 -7.67 -2.26
C ILE A 83 9.46 -6.93 -3.56
N ALA A 84 10.47 -6.65 -4.38
CA ALA A 84 10.30 -6.00 -5.68
C ALA A 84 9.44 -6.84 -6.63
N SER A 85 9.59 -8.17 -6.67
CA SER A 85 8.75 -9.02 -7.52
C SER A 85 7.28 -8.98 -7.13
N LEU A 86 6.98 -8.89 -5.83
CA LEU A 86 5.60 -8.78 -5.35
C LEU A 86 5.02 -7.38 -5.61
N ARG A 87 5.83 -6.33 -5.45
CA ARG A 87 5.44 -4.93 -5.76
C ARG A 87 4.92 -4.76 -7.18
N ILE A 88 5.43 -5.53 -8.14
CA ILE A 88 4.95 -5.50 -9.54
C ILE A 88 3.43 -5.74 -9.62
N HIS A 89 2.85 -6.55 -8.74
CA HIS A 89 1.39 -6.78 -8.72
C HIS A 89 0.60 -5.52 -8.34
N VAL A 90 1.12 -4.71 -7.41
CA VAL A 90 0.53 -3.41 -7.04
C VAL A 90 0.56 -2.46 -8.24
N GLU A 91 1.72 -2.35 -8.91
CA GLU A 91 1.89 -1.47 -10.07
C GLU A 91 0.97 -1.88 -11.24
N ARG A 92 0.84 -3.19 -11.50
CA ARG A 92 -0.09 -3.72 -12.50
C ARG A 92 -1.55 -3.39 -12.17
N ALA A 93 -1.96 -3.54 -10.90
CA ALA A 93 -3.32 -3.20 -10.48
C ALA A 93 -3.60 -1.70 -10.66
N ILE A 94 -2.67 -0.83 -10.23
CA ILE A 94 -2.77 0.62 -10.44
C ILE A 94 -2.86 0.95 -11.94
N ASN A 95 -2.04 0.32 -12.77
CA ASN A 95 -2.05 0.57 -14.22
C ASN A 95 -3.38 0.18 -14.87
N ARG A 96 -3.96 -0.97 -14.49
CA ARG A 96 -5.28 -1.40 -14.96
C ARG A 96 -6.36 -0.37 -14.62
N ILE A 97 -6.38 0.12 -13.38
CA ILE A 97 -7.34 1.15 -12.95
C ILE A 97 -7.14 2.44 -13.76
N LYS A 98 -5.89 2.89 -13.93
CA LYS A 98 -5.57 4.12 -14.68
C LYS A 98 -5.88 4.04 -16.18
N THR A 99 -5.92 2.84 -16.76
CA THR A 99 -6.17 2.61 -18.19
C THR A 99 -7.54 3.12 -18.62
N TYR A 100 -8.55 3.03 -17.75
CA TYR A 100 -9.91 3.50 -18.04
C TYR A 100 -10.04 5.03 -18.08
N ARG A 101 -9.06 5.77 -17.52
CA ARG A 101 -9.03 7.25 -17.55
C ARG A 101 -10.28 7.94 -16.97
N ILE A 102 -11.04 7.25 -16.10
CA ILE A 102 -12.28 7.75 -15.48
C ILE A 102 -12.03 9.04 -14.69
N PHE A 103 -10.96 9.07 -13.89
CA PHE A 103 -10.56 10.23 -13.07
C PHE A 103 -9.28 10.89 -13.60
N LYS A 104 -9.28 11.30 -14.87
CA LYS A 104 -8.09 11.88 -15.53
C LYS A 104 -7.92 13.39 -15.30
N SER A 105 -9.00 14.13 -15.09
CA SER A 105 -8.96 15.56 -14.80
C SER A 105 -8.73 15.83 -13.32
N ALA A 106 -8.25 17.03 -12.98
CA ALA A 106 -8.27 17.48 -11.60
C ALA A 106 -9.72 17.50 -11.09
N LEU A 107 -9.94 16.86 -9.94
CA LEU A 107 -11.24 16.80 -9.29
C LEU A 107 -11.20 17.67 -8.04
N THR A 108 -12.27 18.42 -7.79
CA THR A 108 -12.39 19.25 -6.61
C THR A 108 -12.63 18.39 -5.38
N ILE A 109 -12.16 18.85 -4.22
CA ILE A 109 -12.36 18.13 -2.96
C ILE A 109 -13.85 18.03 -2.57
N THR A 110 -14.68 18.93 -3.09
CA THR A 110 -16.14 18.90 -2.92
C THR A 110 -16.78 17.67 -3.56
N SER A 111 -16.20 17.13 -4.63
CA SER A 111 -16.70 15.93 -5.32
C SER A 111 -16.28 14.62 -4.66
N ARG A 112 -15.53 14.67 -3.53
CA ARG A 112 -14.96 13.49 -2.86
C ARG A 112 -15.98 12.39 -2.60
N ARG A 113 -17.17 12.76 -2.08
CA ARG A 113 -18.24 11.79 -1.77
C ARG A 113 -18.74 11.08 -3.02
N THR A 114 -19.07 11.84 -4.06
CA THR A 114 -19.55 11.28 -5.33
C THR A 114 -18.51 10.37 -5.98
N ILE A 115 -17.22 10.72 -5.88
CA ILE A 115 -16.14 9.89 -6.40
C ILE A 115 -16.03 8.60 -5.59
N SER A 116 -16.09 8.67 -4.26
CA SER A 116 -16.11 7.48 -3.38
C SER A 116 -17.21 6.50 -3.79
N ASP A 117 -18.42 6.98 -4.07
CA ASP A 117 -19.55 6.14 -4.48
C ASP A 117 -19.34 5.46 -5.86
N MET A 118 -18.37 5.91 -6.65
CA MET A 118 -18.03 5.34 -7.97
C MET A 118 -16.94 4.28 -7.93
N VAL A 119 -16.22 4.11 -6.82
CA VAL A 119 -15.10 3.16 -6.68
C VAL A 119 -15.51 1.95 -5.87
#